data_AF-A0A7C2UWB4-F1
#
_entry.id   AF-A0A7C2UWB4-F1
#
_cell.length_a   1.000
_cell.length_b   1.000
_cell.length_c   1.000
_cell.angle_alpha   90.00
_cell.angle_beta   90.00
_cell.angle_gamma   90.00
#
_symmetry.space_group_name_H-M   'P 1'
#
loop_
_entity.id
_entity.type
_entity.pdbx_description
1 polymer ?
#
loop_
_entity_poly.entity_id
_entity_poly.type
_entity_poly.pdbx_seq_one_letter_code
_entity_poly.pdbx_strand_id
1 'polypeptide(L)'
;MKEMGFSPFGGVNFNVNVMGGVSVESIPDSLRELVKDKPFFPSGPELPRDGWELLSIDDQKPAEALDVVQSSRGEFEVRVIAEAVMAARNTLYRSPMNEPIYWVYWVYKVSWRPRK
;
A
#
# COMPACT_ATOMS: atom_id res chain seq x y z
N MET A 1 -3.40 12.08 -10.36
CA MET A 1 -2.01 12.38 -10.79
C MET A 1 -1.95 13.81 -11.31
N LYS A 2 -0.81 14.51 -11.23
CA LYS A 2 -0.68 15.89 -11.72
C LYS A 2 0.66 16.10 -12.42
N GLU A 3 0.67 16.82 -13.54
CA GLU A 3 1.91 17.31 -14.17
C GLU A 3 2.62 18.30 -13.22
N MET A 4 3.94 18.15 -13.08
CA MET A 4 4.76 18.92 -12.14
C MET A 4 6.08 19.41 -12.74
N GLY A 5 6.22 19.41 -14.06
CA GLY A 5 7.36 19.99 -14.76
C GLY A 5 7.88 19.11 -15.88
N PHE A 6 9.19 19.22 -16.14
CA PHE A 6 9.85 18.55 -17.25
C PHE A 6 10.47 17.21 -16.84
N SER A 7 10.36 16.20 -17.70
CA SER A 7 11.21 15.00 -17.68
C SER A 7 11.66 14.67 -19.11
N PRO A 8 12.76 13.92 -19.31
CA PRO A 8 13.17 13.47 -20.64
C PRO A 8 12.21 12.43 -21.25
N PHE A 9 11.22 11.94 -20.50
CA PHE A 9 10.30 10.88 -20.91
C PHE A 9 9.03 11.45 -21.54
N GLY A 10 9.20 12.21 -22.63
CA GLY A 10 8.10 12.90 -23.33
C GLY A 10 7.90 14.37 -22.93
N GLY A 11 8.85 14.96 -22.20
CA GLY A 11 8.84 16.39 -21.88
C GLY A 11 7.95 16.77 -20.69
N VAL A 12 7.38 15.79 -19.99
CA VAL A 12 6.46 15.98 -18.85
C VAL A 12 6.86 15.08 -17.69
N ASN A 13 6.81 15.60 -16.47
CA ASN A 13 6.97 14.87 -15.22
C ASN A 13 5.64 14.82 -14.46
N PHE A 14 5.32 13.68 -13.85
CA PHE A 14 4.09 13.50 -13.08
C PHE A 14 4.39 13.32 -11.60
N ASN A 15 3.66 14.05 -10.75
CA ASN A 15 3.52 13.70 -9.34
C ASN A 15 2.36 12.72 -9.20
N VAL A 16 2.69 11.53 -8.71
CA VAL A 16 1.77 10.42 -8.49
C VAL A 16 1.68 10.18 -6.99
N ASN A 17 0.53 10.54 -6.42
CA ASN A 17 0.22 10.25 -5.02
C ASN A 17 -0.53 8.91 -4.99
N VAL A 18 0.02 7.93 -4.27
CA VAL A 18 -0.54 6.58 -4.15
C VAL A 18 -0.93 6.33 -2.70
N MET A 19 -2.11 5.75 -2.51
CA MET A 19 -2.62 5.30 -1.22
C MET A 19 -2.74 3.78 -1.24
N GLY A 20 -2.05 3.12 -0.30
CA GLY A 20 -2.13 1.68 -0.08
C GLY A 20 -2.87 1.37 1.21
N GLY A 21 -3.62 0.27 1.22
CA GLY A 21 -4.30 -0.25 2.39
C GLY A 21 -4.07 -1.75 2.51
N VAL A 22 -4.37 -2.29 3.69
CA VAL A 22 -4.30 -3.74 3.96
C VAL A 22 -5.67 -4.19 4.43
N SER A 23 -6.18 -5.24 3.80
CA SER A 23 -7.37 -5.96 4.23
C SER A 23 -7.03 -7.42 4.41
N VAL A 24 -7.54 -8.02 5.46
CA VAL A 24 -7.33 -9.43 5.76
C VAL A 24 -8.41 -10.25 5.05
N GLU A 25 -8.01 -11.22 4.22
CA GLU A 25 -8.94 -12.15 3.59
C GLU A 25 -9.35 -13.27 4.56
N SER A 26 -8.38 -13.85 5.26
CA SER A 26 -8.62 -14.86 6.29
C SER A 26 -7.48 -14.91 7.31
N ILE A 27 -7.80 -15.38 8.52
CA ILE A 27 -6.82 -15.74 9.55
C ILE A 27 -7.22 -17.08 10.18
N PRO A 28 -6.26 -17.88 10.66
CA PRO A 28 -6.55 -19.02 11.51
C PRO A 28 -7.33 -18.63 12.76
N ASP A 29 -8.23 -19.51 13.21
CA ASP A 29 -9.03 -19.30 14.44
C ASP A 29 -8.15 -19.08 15.68
N SER A 30 -7.00 -19.76 15.74
CA SER A 30 -6.04 -19.57 16.83
C SER A 30 -5.54 -18.12 16.94
N LEU A 31 -5.33 -17.42 15.82
CA LEU A 31 -4.95 -16.00 15.83
C LEU A 31 -6.12 -15.10 16.19
N ARG A 32 -7.34 -15.44 15.73
CA ARG A 32 -8.56 -14.72 16.11
C ARG A 32 -8.78 -14.78 17.62
N GLU A 33 -8.67 -15.97 18.20
CA GLU A 33 -8.79 -16.19 19.64
C GLU A 33 -7.67 -15.50 20.44
N LEU A 34 -6.45 -15.46 19.91
CA LEU A 34 -5.32 -14.78 20.55
C LEU A 34 -5.57 -13.29 20.76
N VAL A 35 -6.24 -12.63 19.81
CA VAL A 35 -6.43 -11.17 19.82
C VAL A 35 -7.82 -10.71 20.27
N LYS A 36 -8.80 -11.61 20.43
CA LYS A 36 -10.22 -11.25 20.65
C LYS A 36 -10.46 -10.29 21.82
N ASP A 37 -9.70 -10.45 22.91
CA ASP A 37 -9.83 -9.66 24.14
C ASP A 37 -8.81 -8.51 24.23
N LYS A 38 -8.04 -8.28 23.17
CA LYS A 38 -7.05 -7.20 23.11
C LYS A 38 -7.73 -5.84 22.93
N PRO A 39 -7.08 -4.74 23.36
CA PRO A 39 -7.56 -3.40 23.06
C PRO A 39 -7.65 -3.16 21.56
N PHE A 40 -8.55 -2.25 21.16
CA PHE A 40 -8.58 -1.75 19.79
C PHE A 40 -7.28 -1.04 19.46
N PHE A 41 -6.86 -1.15 18.21
CA PHE A 41 -5.72 -0.39 17.69
C PHE A 41 -5.95 1.12 17.89
N PRO A 42 -4.95 1.86 18.40
CA PRO A 42 -5.11 3.29 18.65
C PRO A 42 -5.39 4.04 17.35
N SER A 43 -6.29 5.03 17.42
CA SER A 43 -6.65 5.91 16.29
C SER A 43 -5.68 7.08 16.08
N GLY A 44 -4.56 7.11 16.80
CA GLY A 44 -3.54 8.16 16.73
C GLY A 44 -2.58 8.00 15.54
N PRO A 45 -1.77 9.03 15.24
CA PRO A 45 -0.81 8.99 14.15
C PRO A 45 0.41 8.10 14.44
N GLU A 46 0.67 7.79 15.71
CA GLU A 46 1.79 6.95 16.13
C GLU A 46 1.37 5.48 16.26
N LEU A 47 2.20 4.60 15.70
CA LEU A 47 2.06 3.17 15.89
C LEU A 47 2.44 2.78 17.33
N PRO A 48 1.83 1.73 17.90
CA PRO A 48 2.33 1.10 19.12
C PRO A 48 3.81 0.74 18.99
N ARG A 49 4.55 0.82 20.09
CA ARG A 49 6.00 0.51 20.10
C ARG A 49 6.31 -0.97 20.31
N ASP A 50 5.32 -1.75 20.74
CA ASP A 50 5.41 -3.13 21.14
C ASP A 50 4.42 -4.03 20.37
N GLY A 51 4.61 -5.35 20.49
CA GLY A 51 3.70 -6.35 19.94
C GLY A 51 3.88 -6.68 18.46
N TRP A 52 4.86 -6.07 17.78
CA TRP A 52 5.12 -6.30 16.36
C TRP A 52 5.98 -7.55 16.11
N GLU A 53 5.53 -8.36 15.18
CA GLU A 53 6.21 -9.54 14.66
C GLU A 53 6.40 -9.38 13.16
N LEU A 54 7.64 -9.54 12.67
CA LEU A 54 7.93 -9.53 11.25
C LEU A 54 7.34 -10.78 10.57
N LEU A 55 6.81 -10.59 9.37
CA LEU A 55 6.27 -11.64 8.53
C LEU A 55 7.12 -11.81 7.27
N SER A 56 7.28 -13.06 6.83
CA SER A 56 7.71 -13.33 5.46
C SER A 56 6.57 -13.05 4.49
N ILE A 57 6.91 -12.60 3.29
CA ILE A 57 5.98 -12.54 2.16
C ILE A 57 6.30 -13.76 1.31
N ASP A 58 5.50 -14.81 1.45
CA ASP A 58 5.75 -16.09 0.78
C ASP A 58 5.36 -16.04 -0.71
N ASP A 59 4.30 -15.29 -1.04
CA ASP A 59 3.87 -15.01 -2.41
C ASP A 59 3.23 -13.62 -2.51
N GLN A 60 3.26 -13.02 -3.70
CA GLN A 60 2.50 -11.81 -3.99
C GLN A 60 2.16 -11.69 -5.48
N LYS A 61 0.98 -11.15 -5.76
CA LYS A 61 0.63 -10.58 -7.06
C LYS A 61 0.57 -9.05 -6.93
N PRO A 62 1.53 -8.30 -7.48
CA PRO A 62 1.55 -6.84 -7.37
C PRO A 62 0.28 -6.21 -7.95
N ALA A 63 -0.23 -5.18 -7.27
CA ALA A 63 -1.35 -4.40 -7.80
C ALA A 63 -0.85 -3.48 -8.91
N GLU A 64 -1.59 -3.43 -10.02
CA GLU A 64 -1.26 -2.59 -11.16
C GLU A 64 -2.42 -1.65 -11.47
N ALA A 65 -2.10 -0.36 -11.61
CA ALA A 65 -3.01 0.66 -12.08
C ALA A 65 -2.46 1.30 -13.36
N LEU A 66 -3.32 1.40 -14.37
CA LEU A 66 -3.07 2.11 -15.62
C LEU A 66 -4.10 3.21 -15.74
N ASP A 67 -3.63 4.42 -16.00
CA ASP A 67 -4.49 5.59 -16.18
C ASP A 67 -4.01 6.43 -17.37
N VAL A 68 -4.94 7.12 -18.01
CA VAL A 68 -4.66 8.04 -19.13
C VAL A 68 -4.82 9.46 -18.62
N VAL A 69 -3.73 10.22 -18.67
CA VAL A 69 -3.67 11.58 -18.10
C VAL A 69 -3.42 12.57 -19.23
N GLN A 70 -4.22 13.64 -19.25
CA GLN A 70 -3.99 14.80 -20.12
C GLN A 70 -2.86 15.67 -19.56
N SER A 71 -1.96 16.11 -20.43
CA SER A 71 -0.83 16.98 -20.08
C SER A 71 -0.68 18.13 -21.07
N SER A 72 0.22 19.06 -20.77
CA SER A 72 0.61 20.13 -21.69
C SER A 72 1.23 19.65 -23.01
N ARG A 73 1.65 18.38 -23.09
CA ARG A 73 2.30 17.75 -24.25
C ARG A 73 1.45 16.64 -24.89
N GLY A 74 0.17 16.56 -24.56
CA GLY A 74 -0.76 15.54 -25.06
C GLY A 74 -1.07 14.46 -24.03
N GLU A 75 -1.60 13.33 -24.49
CA GLU A 75 -2.01 12.23 -23.63
C GLU A 75 -0.84 11.36 -23.20
N PHE A 76 -0.84 10.94 -21.93
CA PHE A 76 0.12 9.99 -21.41
C PHE A 76 -0.60 8.82 -20.77
N GLU A 77 -0.07 7.62 -21.00
CA GLU A 77 -0.42 6.44 -20.23
C GLU A 77 0.54 6.35 -19.04
N VAL A 78 0.00 6.45 -17.82
CA VAL A 78 0.74 6.35 -16.58
C VAL A 78 0.45 5.00 -15.95
N ARG A 79 1.50 4.28 -15.59
CA ARG A 79 1.44 2.95 -14.97
C ARG A 79 2.06 3.01 -13.57
N VAL A 80 1.35 2.44 -12.61
CA VAL A 80 1.81 2.28 -11.23
C VAL A 80 1.75 0.80 -10.87
N ILE A 81 2.87 0.22 -10.48
CA ILE A 81 2.91 -1.10 -9.82
C ILE A 81 3.15 -0.89 -8.33
N ALA A 82 2.29 -1.43 -7.48
CA ALA A 82 2.49 -1.46 -6.03
C ALA A 82 2.98 -2.85 -5.60
N GLU A 83 4.17 -2.91 -5.02
CA GLU A 83 4.79 -4.13 -4.50
C GLU A 83 4.89 -4.05 -2.98
N ALA A 84 4.48 -5.12 -2.30
CA ALA A 84 4.71 -5.26 -0.87
C ALA A 84 6.14 -5.75 -0.66
N VAL A 85 6.93 -5.03 0.13
CA VAL A 85 8.36 -5.38 0.36
C VAL A 85 8.68 -5.76 1.80
N MET A 86 7.83 -5.34 2.75
CA MET A 86 7.91 -5.74 4.15
C MET A 86 6.51 -5.86 4.73
N ALA A 87 6.31 -6.84 5.60
CA ALA A 87 5.07 -7.02 6.34
C ALA A 87 5.38 -7.30 7.82
N ALA A 88 4.52 -6.79 8.69
CA ALA A 88 4.53 -7.09 10.11
C ALA A 88 3.09 -7.24 10.61
N ARG A 89 2.91 -8.02 11.67
CA ARG A 89 1.63 -8.09 12.40
C ARG A 89 1.80 -7.67 13.85
N ASN A 90 0.74 -7.17 14.45
CA ASN A 90 0.65 -6.87 15.87
C ASN A 90 -0.44 -7.72 16.53
N THR A 91 -0.08 -8.44 17.59
CA THR A 91 -0.98 -9.36 18.33
C THR A 91 -1.38 -8.81 19.71
N LEU A 92 -0.89 -7.63 20.10
CA LEU A 92 -1.29 -6.93 21.33
C LEU A 92 -2.50 -6.02 21.14
N TYR A 93 -2.91 -5.79 19.90
CA TYR A 93 -4.08 -5.01 19.52
C TYR A 93 -4.94 -5.77 18.52
N ARG A 94 -6.22 -5.38 18.42
CA ARG A 94 -7.16 -5.95 17.44
C ARG A 94 -7.82 -4.90 16.55
N SER A 95 -8.21 -5.33 15.36
CA SER A 95 -9.09 -4.59 14.46
C SER A 95 -10.55 -4.65 14.94
N PRO A 96 -11.45 -3.81 14.39
CA PRO A 96 -12.91 -3.95 14.58
C PRO A 96 -13.47 -5.35 14.26
N MET A 97 -12.78 -6.11 13.41
CA MET A 97 -13.17 -7.46 12.99
C MET A 97 -12.56 -8.58 13.85
N ASN A 98 -11.93 -8.24 14.98
CA ASN A 98 -11.22 -9.16 15.87
C ASN A 98 -10.03 -9.86 15.19
N GLU A 99 -9.27 -9.11 14.39
CA GLU A 99 -8.08 -9.60 13.70
C GLU A 99 -6.82 -8.91 14.22
N PRO A 100 -5.64 -9.55 14.13
CA PRO A 100 -4.37 -8.87 14.35
C PRO A 100 -4.23 -7.67 13.43
N ILE A 101 -3.42 -6.71 13.83
CA ILE A 101 -3.15 -5.54 13.00
C ILE A 101 -2.00 -5.85 12.07
N TYR A 102 -2.23 -5.72 10.77
CA TYR A 102 -1.19 -5.91 9.77
C TYR A 102 -0.69 -4.56 9.27
N TRP A 103 0.62 -4.45 9.11
CA TRP A 103 1.27 -3.29 8.53
C TRP A 103 2.15 -3.74 7.37
N VAL A 104 1.99 -3.07 6.23
CA VAL A 104 2.73 -3.40 5.01
C VAL A 104 3.43 -2.15 4.51
N TYR A 105 4.72 -2.32 4.19
CA TYR A 105 5.49 -1.30 3.50
C TYR A 105 5.48 -1.58 2.00
N TRP A 106 5.12 -0.56 1.23
CA TRP A 106 4.91 -0.65 -0.20
C TRP A 106 5.99 0.13 -0.96
N VAL A 107 6.41 -0.42 -2.10
CA VAL A 107 7.17 0.31 -3.11
C VAL A 107 6.29 0.53 -4.32
N TYR A 108 6.20 1.78 -4.77
CA TYR A 108 5.41 2.16 -5.93
C TYR A 108 6.32 2.45 -7.12
N LYS A 109 6.27 1.58 -8.14
CA LYS A 109 7.01 1.72 -9.38
C LYS A 109 6.16 2.49 -10.38
N VAL A 110 6.40 3.79 -10.45
CA VAL A 110 5.70 4.71 -11.36
C VAL A 110 6.46 4.82 -12.67
N SER A 111 5.75 4.72 -13.79
CA SER A 111 6.30 4.94 -15.13
C SER A 111 5.23 5.56 -16.04
N TRP A 112 5.64 6.23 -17.11
CA TRP A 112 4.70 6.80 -18.07
C TRP A 112 5.29 6.84 -19.47
N ARG A 113 4.40 6.92 -20.47
CA ARG A 113 4.77 7.11 -21.87
C ARG A 113 3.72 7.95 -22.61
N PRO A 114 4.12 8.73 -23.63
CA PRO A 114 3.15 9.40 -24.50
C PRO A 114 2.24 8.38 -25.18
N ARG A 115 0.94 8.67 -25.26
CA ARG A 115 0.04 8.05 -26.25
C ARG A 115 0.18 8.84 -27.55
N LYS A 116 0.30 8.11 -28.66
CA LYS A 116 0.54 8.67 -30.00
C LYS A 116 -0.41 9.81 -30.35
#